data_AF-A0A954H4Z1-F1
#
_entry.id   AF-A0A954H4Z1-F1
#
_cell.length_a   1.000
_cell.length_b   1.000
_cell.length_c   1.000
_cell.angle_alpha   90.00
_cell.angle_beta   90.00
_cell.angle_gamma   90.00
#
_symmetry.space_group_name_H-M   'P 1'
#
loop_
_entity.id
_entity.type
_entity.pdbx_description
1 polymer ?
#
loop_
_entity_poly.entity_id
_entity_poly.type
_entity_poly.pdbx_seq_one_letter_code
_entity_poly.pdbx_strand_id
1 'polypeptide(L)'
;MAKNSDKNRMLERRRVQLLQAIRIGADHDILEKRVSELLRAVLSVVKKHHTRYYPFQDFDENAEWKAVVDHWTTMKTDDIIAVVSAWREGPCYTQVLHACDVNGPLKNRDSHAGRL
;
A
#
# COMPACT_ATOMS: atom_id res chain seq x y z
N MET A 1 -11.78 -3.48 18.33
CA MET A 1 -10.71 -3.77 17.34
C MET A 1 -11.36 -4.05 15.99
N ALA A 2 -11.02 -3.28 14.95
CA ALA A 2 -11.75 -3.30 13.68
C ALA A 2 -11.60 -4.65 12.97
N LYS A 3 -12.71 -5.38 12.84
CA LYS A 3 -12.83 -6.58 12.01
C LYS A 3 -12.50 -6.24 10.56
N ASN A 4 -11.34 -6.71 10.12
CA ASN A 4 -10.95 -7.14 8.78
C ASN A 4 -11.88 -6.68 7.63
N SER A 5 -11.71 -5.45 7.15
CA SER A 5 -12.43 -4.94 5.97
C SER A 5 -12.17 -5.83 4.75
N ASP A 6 -13.14 -5.97 3.85
CA ASP A 6 -12.97 -6.74 2.59
C ASP A 6 -11.73 -6.32 1.78
N LYS A 7 -11.38 -5.02 1.82
CA LYS A 7 -10.15 -4.50 1.22
C LYS A 7 -8.88 -5.06 1.86
N ASN A 8 -8.83 -5.22 3.19
CA ASN A 8 -7.69 -5.80 3.89
C ASN A 8 -7.54 -7.29 3.56
N ARG A 9 -8.66 -8.02 3.47
CA ARG A 9 -8.67 -9.43 3.04
C ARG A 9 -8.21 -9.58 1.59
N MET A 10 -8.67 -8.71 0.70
CA MET A 10 -8.24 -8.70 -0.70
C MET A 10 -6.74 -8.44 -0.82
N LEU A 11 -6.23 -7.44 -0.10
CA LEU A 11 -4.81 -7.12 -0.06
C LEU A 11 -3.96 -8.32 0.41
N GLU A 12 -4.35 -8.97 1.51
CA GLU A 12 -3.65 -10.17 1.98
C GLU A 12 -3.70 -11.31 0.95
N ARG A 13 -4.85 -11.53 0.32
CA ARG A 13 -4.99 -12.53 -0.75
C ARG A 13 -4.05 -12.26 -1.92
N ARG A 14 -3.93 -11.01 -2.37
CA ARG A 14 -3.05 -10.65 -3.49
C ARG A 14 -1.58 -10.80 -3.12
N ARG A 15 -1.19 -10.45 -1.89
CA ARG A 15 0.16 -10.71 -1.36
C ARG A 15 0.51 -12.19 -1.42
N VAL A 16 -0.36 -13.05 -0.88
CA VAL A 16 -0.15 -14.51 -0.88
C VAL A 16 -0.03 -15.05 -2.30
N GLN A 17 -0.87 -14.57 -3.23
CA GLN A 17 -0.79 -14.97 -4.64
C GLN A 17 0.53 -14.58 -5.31
N LEU A 18 1.06 -13.39 -5.01
CA LEU A 18 2.37 -12.96 -5.51
C LEU A 18 3.50 -13.82 -4.92
N LEU A 19 3.51 -14.02 -3.58
CA LEU A 19 4.51 -14.84 -2.91
C LEU A 19 4.49 -16.30 -3.40
N GLN A 20 3.30 -16.85 -3.68
CA GLN A 20 3.17 -18.18 -4.26
C GLN A 20 3.73 -18.23 -5.68
N ALA A 21 3.47 -17.22 -6.52
CA ALA A 21 4.01 -17.14 -7.88
C ALA A 21 5.55 -17.08 -7.88
N ILE A 22 6.14 -16.29 -6.96
CA ILE A 22 7.59 -16.24 -6.75
C ILE A 22 8.13 -17.61 -6.35
N ARG A 23 7.47 -18.27 -5.37
CA ARG A 23 7.91 -19.58 -4.85
C ARG A 23 7.94 -20.68 -5.92
N ILE A 24 7.02 -20.67 -6.88
CA ILE A 24 6.96 -21.67 -7.94
C ILE A 24 7.81 -21.30 -9.16
N GLY A 25 8.54 -20.18 -9.13
CA GLY A 25 9.35 -19.71 -10.26
C GLY A 25 8.50 -19.31 -11.47
N ALA A 26 7.37 -18.62 -11.25
CA ALA A 26 6.52 -18.16 -12.33
C ALA A 26 7.24 -17.17 -13.26
N ASP A 27 6.86 -17.18 -14.54
CA ASP A 27 7.41 -16.30 -15.56
C ASP A 27 7.15 -14.82 -15.27
N HIS A 28 7.96 -13.95 -15.87
CA HIS A 28 7.92 -12.50 -15.64
C HIS A 28 6.53 -11.89 -15.88
N ASP A 29 5.85 -12.27 -16.97
CA ASP A 29 4.51 -11.76 -17.30
C ASP A 29 3.47 -12.09 -16.21
N ILE A 30 3.61 -13.26 -15.57
CA ILE A 30 2.75 -13.66 -14.46
C ILE A 30 3.05 -12.80 -13.24
N LEU A 31 4.34 -12.59 -12.94
CA LEU A 31 4.78 -11.75 -11.82
C LEU A 31 4.29 -10.29 -12.00
N GLU A 32 4.46 -9.71 -13.18
CA GLU A 32 4.00 -8.36 -13.51
C GLU A 32 2.48 -8.21 -13.33
N LYS A 33 1.71 -9.20 -13.82
CA LYS A 33 0.27 -9.25 -13.61
C LYS A 33 -0.10 -9.31 -12.12
N ARG A 34 0.59 -10.13 -11.33
CA ARG A 34 0.34 -10.25 -9.88
C ARG A 34 0.71 -8.98 -9.13
N VAL A 35 1.82 -8.34 -9.49
CA VAL A 35 2.23 -7.05 -8.96
C VAL A 35 1.18 -5.99 -9.27
N SER A 36 0.68 -5.93 -10.51
CA SER A 36 -0.39 -5.00 -10.90
C SER A 36 -1.68 -5.21 -10.09
N GLU A 37 -2.09 -6.46 -9.85
CA GLU A 37 -3.23 -6.79 -9.00
C GLU A 37 -3.01 -6.38 -7.53
N LEU A 38 -1.79 -6.56 -7.02
CA LEU A 38 -1.41 -6.16 -5.67
C LEU A 38 -1.43 -4.63 -5.51
N LEU A 39 -0.83 -3.89 -6.44
CA LEU A 39 -0.81 -2.43 -6.44
C LEU A 39 -2.24 -1.85 -6.40
N ARG A 40 -3.16 -2.39 -7.21
CA ARG A 40 -4.58 -1.98 -7.16
C ARG A 40 -5.21 -2.21 -5.78
N ALA A 41 -4.86 -3.31 -5.11
CA ALA A 41 -5.34 -3.59 -3.75
C ALA A 41 -4.74 -2.63 -2.71
N VAL A 42 -3.44 -2.33 -2.83
CA VAL A 42 -2.72 -1.34 -1.99
C VAL A 42 -3.41 0.01 -2.10
N LEU A 43 -3.58 0.53 -3.33
CA LEU A 43 -4.22 1.83 -3.58
C LEU A 43 -5.65 1.89 -3.04
N SER A 44 -6.41 0.79 -3.14
CA SER A 44 -7.78 0.73 -2.62
C SER A 44 -7.83 0.80 -1.08
N VAL A 45 -6.87 0.19 -0.39
CA VAL A 45 -6.71 0.29 1.08
C VAL A 45 -6.32 1.70 1.47
N VAL A 46 -5.34 2.29 0.78
CA VAL A 46 -4.88 3.66 1.00
C VAL A 46 -6.01 4.67 0.82
N LYS A 47 -6.74 4.64 -0.31
CA LYS A 47 -7.89 5.52 -0.57
C LYS A 47 -8.97 5.40 0.51
N LYS A 48 -9.28 4.16 0.95
CA LYS A 48 -10.25 3.95 2.03
C LYS A 48 -9.76 4.54 3.37
N HIS A 49 -8.48 4.36 3.67
CA HIS A 49 -7.89 4.94 4.88
C HIS A 49 -7.98 6.46 4.83
N HIS A 50 -7.61 7.07 3.70
CA HIS A 50 -7.73 8.52 3.51
C HIS A 50 -9.16 9.02 3.71
N THR A 51 -10.14 8.52 2.95
CA THR A 51 -11.53 8.97 3.05
C THR A 51 -12.09 8.85 4.47
N ARG A 52 -11.61 7.87 5.25
CA ARG A 52 -12.03 7.70 6.64
C ARG A 52 -11.48 8.78 7.58
N TYR A 53 -10.24 9.21 7.41
CA TYR A 53 -9.59 10.18 8.30
C TYR A 53 -9.67 11.63 7.78
N TYR A 54 -9.91 11.81 6.49
CA TYR A 54 -9.98 13.10 5.80
C TYR A 54 -11.21 13.13 4.88
N PRO A 55 -12.43 13.01 5.42
CA PRO A 55 -13.65 12.89 4.61
C PRO A 55 -13.98 14.13 3.77
N PHE A 56 -13.39 15.28 4.09
CA PHE A 56 -13.59 16.56 3.39
C PHE A 56 -12.45 16.92 2.44
N GLN A 57 -11.41 16.08 2.32
CA GLN A 57 -10.36 16.26 1.33
C GLN A 57 -10.61 15.35 0.14
N ASP A 58 -10.56 15.90 -1.07
CA ASP A 58 -10.55 15.06 -2.25
C ASP A 58 -9.24 14.28 -2.30
N PHE A 59 -9.37 12.95 -2.41
CA PHE A 59 -8.23 12.05 -2.51
C PHE A 59 -7.42 12.32 -3.78
N ASP A 60 -8.09 12.67 -4.87
CA ASP A 60 -7.47 12.82 -6.20
C ASP A 60 -6.80 14.21 -6.36
N GLU A 61 -7.16 15.21 -5.52
CA GLU A 61 -6.57 16.55 -5.53
C GLU A 61 -5.45 16.74 -4.48
N ASN A 62 -5.30 15.80 -3.56
CA ASN A 62 -4.31 15.89 -2.51
C ASN A 62 -2.91 15.51 -3.05
N ALA A 63 -2.02 16.49 -3.15
CA ALA A 63 -0.66 16.35 -3.70
C ALA A 63 0.20 15.32 -2.94
N GLU A 64 -0.05 15.22 -1.64
CA GLU A 64 0.59 14.31 -0.71
C GLU A 64 0.23 12.84 -1.01
N TRP A 65 -1.04 12.57 -1.33
CA TRP A 65 -1.47 11.25 -1.80
C TRP A 65 -1.04 10.95 -3.22
N LYS A 66 -1.02 11.94 -4.10
CA LYS A 66 -0.50 11.79 -5.45
C LYS A 66 0.95 11.29 -5.43
N ALA A 67 1.79 11.84 -4.55
CA ALA A 67 3.17 11.38 -4.36
C ALA A 67 3.24 9.91 -3.89
N VAL A 68 2.36 9.47 -3.00
CA VAL A 68 2.29 8.06 -2.56
C VAL A 68 1.87 7.15 -3.71
N VAL A 69 0.83 7.54 -4.47
CA VAL A 69 0.36 6.79 -5.65
C VAL A 69 1.48 6.68 -6.68
N ASP A 70 2.11 7.80 -7.02
CA ASP A 70 3.19 7.90 -7.99
C ASP A 70 4.40 7.05 -7.58
N HIS A 71 4.75 7.04 -6.29
CA HIS A 71 5.82 6.18 -5.79
C HIS A 71 5.52 4.70 -6.09
N TRP A 72 4.33 4.21 -5.73
CA TRP A 72 3.96 2.81 -5.93
C TRP A 72 3.81 2.41 -7.40
N THR A 73 3.37 3.33 -8.27
CA THR A 73 3.15 3.03 -9.70
C THR A 73 4.42 3.15 -10.54
N THR A 74 5.45 3.84 -10.06
CA THR A 74 6.74 3.97 -10.75
C THR A 74 7.77 2.92 -10.33
N MET A 75 7.52 2.17 -9.26
CA MET A 75 8.38 1.07 -8.84
C MET A 75 8.40 -0.06 -9.88
N LYS A 76 9.59 -0.64 -10.10
CA LYS A 76 9.72 -1.83 -10.94
C LYS A 76 9.11 -3.05 -10.26
N THR A 77 8.68 -4.01 -11.06
CA THR A 77 8.14 -5.30 -10.60
C THR A 77 9.05 -5.96 -9.56
N ASP A 78 10.35 -6.01 -9.82
CA ASP A 78 11.34 -6.63 -8.93
C ASP A 78 11.48 -5.89 -7.59
N ASP A 79 11.41 -4.55 -7.60
CA ASP A 79 11.46 -3.75 -6.38
C ASP A 79 10.21 -3.98 -5.52
N ILE A 80 9.04 -4.09 -6.14
CA ILE A 80 7.79 -4.39 -5.44
C ILE A 80 7.85 -5.79 -4.84
N ILE A 81 8.37 -6.77 -5.58
CA ILE A 81 8.60 -8.12 -5.07
C ILE A 81 9.52 -8.09 -3.85
N ALA A 82 10.65 -7.39 -3.93
CA ALA A 82 11.59 -7.26 -2.82
C ALA A 82 10.94 -6.64 -1.57
N VAL A 83 10.19 -5.54 -1.74
CA VAL A 83 9.46 -4.88 -0.64
C VAL A 83 8.44 -5.82 0.00
N VAL A 84 7.64 -6.51 -0.82
CA VAL A 84 6.56 -7.40 -0.34
C VAL A 84 7.11 -8.64 0.34
N SER A 85 8.23 -9.17 -0.16
CA SER A 85 8.95 -10.28 0.47
C SER A 85 9.59 -9.88 1.81
N ALA A 86 9.97 -8.61 1.97
CA ALA A 86 10.54 -8.09 3.22
C ALA A 86 9.48 -7.75 4.30
N TRP A 87 8.19 -7.77 3.96
CA TRP A 87 7.13 -7.54 4.93
C TRP A 87 7.10 -8.64 5.99
N ARG A 88 7.41 -8.23 7.24
CA ARG A 88 7.37 -9.10 8.42
C ARG A 88 6.01 -9.77 8.58
N GLU A 89 5.99 -10.91 9.29
CA GLU A 89 4.75 -11.58 9.69
C GLU A 89 3.81 -10.59 10.40
N GLY A 90 2.61 -10.41 9.84
CA GLY A 90 1.64 -9.42 10.28
C GLY A 90 0.68 -9.03 9.16
N PRO A 91 -0.39 -8.27 9.47
CA PRO A 91 -1.38 -7.90 8.47
C PRO A 91 -0.77 -7.00 7.39
N CYS A 92 -0.93 -7.36 6.12
CA CYS A 92 -0.42 -6.61 4.98
C CYS A 92 -0.88 -5.14 4.98
N TYR A 93 -2.10 -4.87 5.47
CA TYR A 93 -2.61 -3.50 5.57
C TYR A 93 -1.77 -2.63 6.51
N THR A 94 -1.24 -3.17 7.62
CA THR A 94 -0.42 -2.40 8.57
C THR A 94 0.91 -2.02 7.94
N GLN A 95 1.51 -2.92 7.16
CA GLN A 95 2.75 -2.66 6.43
C GLN A 95 2.55 -1.60 5.34
N VAL A 96 1.43 -1.65 4.62
CA VAL A 96 1.06 -0.63 3.63
C VAL A 96 0.89 0.74 4.28
N LEU A 97 0.16 0.82 5.39
CA LEU A 97 -0.03 2.10 6.11
C LEU A 97 1.30 2.63 6.65
N HIS A 98 2.12 1.76 7.26
CA HIS A 98 3.45 2.15 7.71
C HIS A 98 4.37 2.61 6.57
N ALA A 99 4.30 1.99 5.39
CA ALA A 99 5.03 2.45 4.22
C ALA A 99 4.55 3.82 3.73
N CYS A 100 3.24 4.10 3.83
CA CYS A 100 2.68 5.44 3.58
C CYS A 100 3.05 6.44 4.69
N ASP A 101 3.30 5.99 5.93
CA ASP A 101 3.69 6.84 7.05
C ASP A 101 5.18 7.21 7.03
N VAL A 102 6.06 6.25 6.72
CA VAL A 102 7.51 6.43 6.75
C VAL A 102 8.05 7.11 5.50
N ASN A 103 7.45 6.83 4.34
CA ASN A 103 7.82 7.37 3.02
C ASN A 103 6.80 8.37 2.48
N GLY A 104 5.72 8.64 3.20
CA GLY A 104 4.69 9.59 2.83
C GLY A 104 4.43 10.65 3.90
N PRO A 105 3.43 11.50 3.68
CA PRO A 105 3.28 12.79 4.33
C PRO A 105 2.81 12.77 5.79
N LEU A 106 2.49 11.58 6.32
CA LEU A 106 2.02 11.45 7.70
C LEU A 106 3.13 11.69 8.73
N LYS A 107 4.41 11.73 8.29
CA LYS A 107 5.54 12.27 9.07
C LYS A 107 5.42 13.76 9.38
N ASN A 108 4.68 14.55 8.59
CA ASN A 108 4.55 15.99 8.84
C ASN A 108 3.62 16.34 10.01
N ARG A 109 2.98 15.36 10.66
CA ARG A 109 2.12 15.62 11.82
C ARG A 109 2.85 16.06 13.08
N ASP A 110 4.14 15.75 13.23
CA ASP A 110 4.91 16.23 14.40
C ASP A 110 5.42 17.68 14.24
N SER A 111 5.21 18.32 13.08
CA SER A 111 5.66 19.69 12.85
C SER A 111 4.59 20.77 13.09
N HIS A 112 3.36 20.41 13.49
CA HIS A 112 2.28 21.38 13.76
C HIS A 112 1.53 21.20 15.09
N ALA A 113 1.93 20.27 15.96
CA ALA A 113 1.38 20.10 17.31
C ALA A 113 2.17 20.87 18.39
N GLY A 114 2.72 22.03 18.04
CA GLY A 114 3.54 22.85 18.92
C GLY A 114 3.54 24.31 18.52
N ARG A 115 2.38 24.95 18.61
CA ARG A 115 2.18 26.41 18.77
C ARG A 115 0.68 26.69 18.85
N LEU A 116 0.17 26.80 20.06
CA LEU A 116 -0.56 27.96 20.60
C LEU A 116 -0.80 27.72 22.09
#